data_AF-A0A832IF59-F1
#
_entry.id   AF-A0A832IF59-F1
#
_cell.length_a   1.000
_cell.length_b   1.000
_cell.length_c   1.000
_cell.angle_alpha   90.00
_cell.angle_beta   90.00
_cell.angle_gamma   90.00
#
_symmetry.space_group_name_H-M   'P 1'
#
loop_
_entity.id
_entity.type
_entity.pdbx_description
1 polymer ?
#
loop_
_entity_poly.entity_id
_entity_poly.type
_entity_poly.pdbx_seq_one_letter_code
_entity_poly.pdbx_strand_id
1 'polypeptide(L)'
;MKQQLYILLFFFLFIVGFTGYTQQKALWSAIDKSDIKSSVLKRKSIVSTYKTFRLEIGSLKNQLKNIPKRISGKEKGVVLQFPDATGKLIRYSVKETSLLHPKLAIKFPTIKSYMG
;
A
#
# COMPACT_ATOMS: atom_id res chain seq x y z
N MET A 1 -49.55 12.32 -5.22
CA MET A 1 -48.44 12.67 -4.31
C MET A 1 -47.79 11.45 -3.65
N LYS A 2 -48.56 10.51 -3.06
CA LYS A 2 -47.98 9.31 -2.39
C LYS A 2 -47.17 8.38 -3.31
N GLN A 3 -47.63 8.15 -4.55
CA GLN A 3 -46.93 7.36 -5.58
C GLN A 3 -45.53 7.92 -5.93
N GLN A 4 -45.44 9.25 -6.06
CA GLN A 4 -44.17 9.95 -6.33
C GLN A 4 -43.19 9.82 -5.16
N LEU A 5 -43.70 9.77 -3.92
CA LEU A 5 -42.91 9.57 -2.72
C LEU A 5 -42.29 8.17 -2.65
N TYR A 6 -43.04 7.13 -3.04
CA TYR A 6 -42.51 5.75 -3.08
C TYR A 6 -41.42 5.58 -4.15
N ILE A 7 -41.56 6.23 -5.30
CA ILE A 7 -40.54 6.22 -6.35
C ILE A 7 -39.26 6.93 -5.86
N LEU A 8 -39.39 8.08 -5.18
CA LEU A 8 -38.25 8.80 -4.60
C LEU A 8 -37.55 7.96 -3.52
N LEU A 9 -38.32 7.28 -2.66
CA LEU A 9 -37.79 6.43 -1.60
C LEU A 9 -37.05 5.21 -2.18
N PHE A 10 -37.59 4.59 -3.23
CA PHE A 10 -36.94 3.49 -3.93
C PHE A 10 -35.61 3.93 -4.57
N PHE A 11 -35.58 5.10 -5.20
CA PHE A 11 -34.36 5.65 -5.81
C PHE A 11 -33.30 6.00 -4.75
N PHE A 12 -33.72 6.53 -3.60
CA PHE A 12 -32.83 6.79 -2.46
C PHE A 12 -32.23 5.48 -1.91
N LEU A 13 -33.05 4.44 -1.72
CA LEU A 13 -32.57 3.13 -1.26
C LEU A 13 -31.59 2.48 -2.24
N PHE A 14 -31.83 2.65 -3.54
CA PHE A 14 -30.97 2.13 -4.59
C PHE A 14 -29.58 2.79 -4.58
N ILE A 15 -29.50 4.11 -4.35
CA ILE A 15 -28.22 4.83 -4.30
C ILE A 15 -27.37 4.42 -3.08
N VAL A 16 -28.01 4.23 -1.91
CA VAL A 16 -27.28 3.86 -0.68
C VAL A 16 -26.73 2.42 -0.76
N GLY A 17 -27.40 1.53 -1.49
CA GLY A 17 -26.99 0.13 -1.69
C GLY A 17 -25.67 -0.05 -2.46
N PHE A 18 -25.19 0.95 -3.19
CA PHE A 18 -23.96 0.87 -3.99
C PHE A 18 -22.69 1.37 -3.28
N THR A 19 -22.73 1.61 -1.97
CA THR A 19 -21.51 1.90 -1.19
C THR A 19 -20.68 0.63 -0.97
N GLY A 20 -20.07 0.14 -2.04
CA GLY A 20 -19.16 -0.99 -2.00
C GLY A 20 -17.89 -0.66 -1.23
N TYR A 21 -17.57 -1.44 -0.20
CA TYR A 21 -16.27 -1.40 0.47
C TYR A 21 -15.18 -1.68 -0.56
N THR A 22 -14.34 -0.70 -0.87
CA THR A 22 -13.11 -0.94 -1.64
C THR A 22 -12.20 -1.81 -0.78
N GLN A 23 -12.18 -3.12 -0.99
CA GLN A 23 -11.19 -3.99 -0.36
C GLN A 23 -9.80 -3.56 -0.87
N GLN A 24 -9.02 -2.96 0.01
CA GLN A 24 -7.65 -2.59 -0.31
C GLN A 24 -6.89 -3.89 -0.60
N LYS A 25 -6.45 -4.06 -1.85
CA LYS A 25 -5.69 -5.25 -2.26
C LYS A 25 -4.54 -5.49 -1.28
N ALA A 26 -4.43 -6.72 -0.78
CA ALA A 26 -3.35 -7.11 0.11
C ALA A 26 -2.00 -6.82 -0.55
N LEU A 27 -1.13 -6.14 0.19
CA LEU A 27 0.20 -5.75 -0.30
C LEU A 27 1.17 -6.95 -0.32
N TRP A 28 0.98 -7.86 0.62
CA TRP A 28 1.81 -9.03 0.84
C TRP A 28 0.98 -10.29 0.79
N SER A 29 1.49 -11.31 0.12
CA SER A 29 0.97 -12.67 0.16
C SER A 29 2.05 -13.62 0.65
N ALA A 30 1.70 -14.54 1.55
CA ALA A 30 2.63 -15.61 1.93
C ALA A 30 2.85 -16.52 0.71
N ILE A 31 4.08 -16.95 0.51
CA ILE A 31 4.46 -17.89 -0.56
C ILE A 31 5.32 -19.00 0.04
N ASP A 32 5.39 -20.13 -0.63
CA ASP A 32 6.28 -21.21 -0.21
C ASP A 32 7.72 -20.98 -0.65
N LYS A 33 8.66 -21.65 0.03
CA LYS A 33 10.09 -21.57 -0.31
C LYS A 33 10.38 -22.11 -1.71
N SER A 34 9.59 -23.08 -2.18
CA SER A 34 9.67 -23.65 -3.53
C SER A 34 9.41 -22.63 -4.63
N ASP A 35 8.61 -21.60 -4.34
CA ASP A 35 8.28 -20.55 -5.30
C ASP A 35 9.39 -19.52 -5.48
N ILE A 36 10.41 -19.57 -4.61
CA ILE A 36 11.59 -18.70 -4.70
C ILE A 36 12.55 -19.32 -5.70
N LYS A 37 12.64 -18.70 -6.88
CA LYS A 37 13.70 -19.02 -7.85
C LYS A 37 15.06 -18.83 -7.18
N SER A 38 15.97 -19.77 -7.41
CA SER A 38 17.33 -19.71 -6.87
C SER A 38 17.99 -18.37 -7.24
N SER A 39 18.50 -17.65 -6.25
CA SER A 39 19.17 -16.38 -6.50
C SER A 39 20.48 -16.63 -7.25
N VAL A 40 20.70 -15.92 -8.35
CA VAL A 40 21.98 -15.94 -9.10
C VAL A 40 23.16 -15.47 -8.23
N LEU A 41 22.88 -14.74 -7.14
CA LEU A 41 23.88 -14.18 -6.24
C LEU A 41 24.23 -15.17 -5.11
N LYS A 42 25.53 -15.40 -4.90
CA LYS A 42 26.04 -16.10 -3.71
C LYS A 42 25.73 -15.29 -2.46
N ARG A 43 24.92 -15.85 -1.55
CA ARG A 43 24.65 -15.24 -0.26
C ARG A 43 25.78 -15.55 0.73
N LYS A 44 26.26 -14.52 1.43
CA LYS A 44 27.31 -14.65 2.45
C LYS A 44 26.80 -15.25 3.76
N SER A 45 25.50 -15.13 4.05
CA SER A 45 24.85 -15.81 5.17
C SER A 45 23.77 -16.78 4.69
N ILE A 46 23.70 -17.93 5.36
CA ILE A 46 22.69 -18.96 5.14
C ILE A 46 21.74 -18.87 6.33
N VAL A 47 20.52 -18.40 6.07
CA VAL A 47 19.46 -18.34 7.08
C VAL A 47 18.74 -19.68 7.08
N SER A 48 18.77 -20.40 8.21
CA SER A 48 18.14 -21.71 8.37
C SER A 48 16.61 -21.62 8.44
N THR A 49 16.09 -20.61 9.16
CA THR A 49 14.65 -20.43 9.40
C THR A 49 14.20 -19.03 8.98
N TYR A 50 13.25 -18.98 8.05
CA TYR A 50 12.68 -17.73 7.55
C TYR A 50 11.27 -17.96 6.98
N LYS A 51 10.46 -16.91 7.03
CA LYS A 51 9.15 -16.83 6.36
C LYS A 51 9.27 -16.07 5.05
N THR A 52 8.42 -16.41 4.10
CA THR A 52 8.52 -15.95 2.71
C THR A 52 7.23 -15.26 2.30
N PHE A 53 7.38 -14.06 1.76
CA PHE A 53 6.27 -13.23 1.31
C PHE A 53 6.59 -12.66 -0.06
N ARG A 54 5.55 -12.52 -0.90
CA ARG A 54 5.60 -11.82 -2.17
C ARG A 54 4.99 -10.44 -2.00
N LEU A 55 5.70 -9.43 -2.48
CA LEU A 55 5.24 -8.04 -2.53
C LEU A 55 4.59 -7.76 -3.88
N GLU A 56 3.34 -7.30 -3.86
CA GLU A 56 2.67 -6.78 -5.05
C GLU A 56 3.12 -5.35 -5.34
N ILE A 57 4.20 -5.22 -6.11
CA ILE A 57 4.87 -3.94 -6.39
C ILE A 57 3.94 -2.92 -7.08
N GLY A 58 3.04 -3.39 -7.95
CA GLY A 58 2.06 -2.52 -8.62
C GLY A 58 1.09 -1.89 -7.62
N SER A 59 0.58 -2.71 -6.69
CA SER A 59 -0.28 -2.26 -5.60
C SER A 59 0.46 -1.29 -4.66
N LEU A 60 1.73 -1.57 -4.34
CA LEU A 60 2.56 -0.66 -3.55
C LEU A 60 2.67 0.71 -4.22
N LYS A 61 3.08 0.74 -5.50
CA LYS A 61 3.24 1.98 -6.26
C LYS A 61 1.95 2.79 -6.32
N ASN A 62 0.81 2.13 -6.52
CA ASN A 62 -0.49 2.79 -6.54
C ASN A 62 -0.85 3.43 -5.20
N GLN A 63 -0.59 2.73 -4.08
CA GLN A 63 -0.83 3.28 -2.74
C GLN A 63 0.13 4.43 -2.40
N LEU A 64 1.36 4.40 -2.91
CA LEU A 64 2.37 5.45 -2.71
C LEU A 64 2.18 6.69 -3.62
N LYS A 65 1.41 6.58 -4.73
CA LYS A 65 1.27 7.65 -5.73
C LYS A 65 0.61 8.91 -5.17
N ASN A 66 -0.33 8.75 -4.24
CA ASN A 66 -1.14 9.82 -3.68
C ASN A 66 -0.68 10.27 -2.28
N ILE A 67 0.53 9.88 -1.87
CA ILE A 67 1.06 10.29 -0.56
C ILE A 67 1.39 11.79 -0.61
N PRO A 68 0.91 12.58 0.37
CA PRO A 68 1.22 13.99 0.42
C PRO A 68 2.72 14.17 0.76
N LYS A 69 3.38 15.09 0.04
CA LYS A 69 4.76 15.45 0.31
C LYS A 69 4.78 16.23 1.61
N ARG A 70 5.63 15.82 2.56
CA ARG A 70 5.81 16.50 3.85
C ARG A 70 6.16 17.99 3.67
N ILE A 71 5.14 18.85 3.57
CA ILE A 71 5.31 20.32 3.47
C ILE A 71 5.31 20.94 4.87
N SER A 72 4.42 20.47 5.76
CA SER A 72 4.24 21.07 7.10
C SER A 72 4.24 20.07 8.27
N GLY A 73 4.56 18.79 8.02
CA GLY A 73 4.61 17.74 9.05
C GLY A 73 3.25 17.26 9.59
N LYS A 74 2.20 18.08 9.46
CA LYS A 74 0.81 17.81 9.89
C LYS A 74 0.02 16.89 8.96
N GLU A 75 0.55 16.56 7.79
CA GLU A 75 -0.15 15.72 6.81
C GLU A 75 -0.23 14.26 7.28
N LYS A 76 -1.40 13.66 7.11
CA LYS A 76 -1.64 12.25 7.41
C LYS A 76 -0.95 11.40 6.34
N GLY A 77 -0.12 10.44 6.78
CA GLY A 77 0.49 9.45 5.89
C GLY A 77 -0.54 8.41 5.42
N VAL A 78 -0.11 7.54 4.52
CA VAL A 78 -0.89 6.36 4.13
C VAL A 78 -0.50 5.21 5.05
N VAL A 79 -1.50 4.49 5.55
CA VAL A 79 -1.26 3.31 6.38
C VAL A 79 -0.96 2.11 5.49
N LEU A 80 0.25 1.57 5.59
CA LEU A 80 0.69 0.36 4.89
C LEU A 80 0.92 -0.78 5.89
N GLN A 81 0.81 -2.02 5.42
CA GLN A 81 1.05 -3.19 6.25
C GLN A 81 2.31 -3.92 5.81
N PHE A 82 3.12 -4.36 6.77
CA PHE A 82 4.36 -5.11 6.53
C PHE A 82 4.43 -6.34 7.44
N PRO A 83 4.92 -7.48 6.94
CA PRO A 83 5.12 -8.66 7.75
C PRO A 83 6.26 -8.45 8.74
N ASP A 84 6.04 -8.82 9.99
CA ASP A 84 7.08 -8.87 11.02
C ASP A 84 7.86 -10.20 10.99
N ALA A 85 8.78 -10.39 11.93
CA ALA A 85 9.56 -11.62 12.07
C ALA A 85 8.66 -12.86 12.33
N THR A 86 7.48 -12.67 12.90
CA THR A 86 6.48 -13.71 13.13
C THR A 86 5.56 -13.93 11.92
N GLY A 87 5.67 -13.11 10.87
CA GLY A 87 4.79 -13.13 9.70
C GLY A 87 3.44 -12.44 9.90
N LYS A 88 3.24 -11.76 11.04
CA LYS A 88 2.04 -10.96 11.29
C LYS A 88 2.17 -9.62 10.56
N LEU A 89 1.09 -9.18 9.91
CA LEU A 89 1.05 -7.87 9.26
C LEU A 89 0.86 -6.76 10.29
N ILE A 90 1.87 -5.90 10.42
CA ILE A 90 1.89 -4.72 11.28
C ILE A 90 1.65 -3.47 10.43
N ARG A 91 0.87 -2.52 10.96
CA ARG A 91 0.52 -1.26 10.29
C ARG A 91 1.56 -0.17 10.59
N TYR A 92 1.99 0.53 9.54
CA TYR A 92 2.92 1.66 9.59
C TYR A 92 2.31 2.87 8.90
N SER A 93 2.57 4.06 9.41
CA SER A 93 2.06 5.32 8.84
C SER A 93 3.14 5.94 7.94
N VAL A 94 3.03 5.70 6.64
CA VAL A 94 4.09 6.01 5.68
C VAL A 94 3.87 7.39 5.06
N LYS A 95 4.94 8.20 5.05
CA LYS A 95 4.99 9.56 4.49
C LYS A 95 6.15 9.70 3.49
N GLU A 96 5.97 10.52 2.45
CA GLU A 96 7.06 10.85 1.53
C GLU A 96 8.02 11.84 2.21
N THR A 97 9.32 11.57 2.10
CA THR A 97 10.40 12.40 2.64
C THR A 97 11.41 12.71 1.53
N SER A 98 11.94 13.93 1.50
CA SER A 98 12.93 14.35 0.50
C SER A 98 14.34 14.17 1.05
N LEU A 99 14.96 13.01 0.80
CA LEU A 99 16.37 12.78 1.13
C LEU A 99 17.31 13.27 0.02
N LEU A 100 16.82 13.40 -1.20
CA LEU A 100 17.60 13.91 -2.32
C LEU A 100 17.74 15.42 -2.24
N HIS A 101 18.93 15.92 -2.60
CA HIS A 101 19.15 17.34 -2.85
C HIS A 101 18.19 17.84 -3.95
N PRO A 102 17.62 19.06 -3.86
CA PRO A 102 16.56 19.53 -4.76
C PRO A 102 16.89 19.38 -6.25
N LYS A 103 18.13 19.70 -6.66
CA LYS A 103 18.58 19.54 -8.04
C LYS A 103 18.58 18.08 -8.52
N LEU A 104 18.90 17.12 -7.64
CA LEU A 104 18.85 15.69 -7.97
C LEU A 104 17.40 15.17 -7.99
N ALA A 105 16.55 15.63 -7.08
CA ALA A 105 15.14 15.26 -7.07
C ALA A 105 14.42 15.70 -8.37
N ILE A 106 14.78 16.87 -8.91
CA ILE A 106 14.28 17.35 -10.22
C ILE A 106 14.79 16.44 -11.35
N LYS A 107 16.07 16.04 -11.31
CA LYS A 107 16.67 15.18 -12.33
C LYS A 107 16.16 13.73 -12.28
N PHE A 108 15.81 13.23 -11.10
CA PHE A 108 15.39 11.84 -10.87
C PHE A 108 14.05 11.77 -10.11
N PRO A 109 12.94 12.21 -10.71
CA PRO A 109 11.64 12.28 -10.04
C PRO A 109 11.04 10.91 -9.67
N THR A 110 11.57 9.84 -10.26
CA THR A 110 11.19 8.45 -9.97
C THR A 110 11.82 7.91 -8.69
N ILE A 111 12.90 8.54 -8.20
CA ILE A 111 13.57 8.15 -6.96
C ILE A 111 12.94 8.95 -5.82
N LYS A 112 12.11 8.26 -5.04
CA LYS A 112 11.42 8.84 -3.89
C LYS A 112 11.83 8.10 -2.62
N SER A 113 11.85 8.83 -1.51
CA SER A 113 12.11 8.25 -0.19
C SER A 113 10.86 8.34 0.66
N TYR A 114 10.64 7.31 1.48
CA TYR A 114 9.48 7.20 2.36
C TYR A 114 9.94 6.87 3.77
N MET A 115 9.21 7.35 4.77
CA MET A 115 9.45 7.11 6.20
C MET A 115 8.15 6.61 6.82
N GLY A 116 8.22 5.61 7.71
CA GLY A 116 7.06 4.99 8.35
C GLY A 116 7.32 4.54 9.77
#